data_AF-A0A0S3SN83-F1
#
_entry.id   AF-A0A0S3SN83-F1
#
_cell.length_a   1.000
_cell.length_b   1.000
_cell.length_c   1.000
_cell.angle_alpha   90.00
_cell.angle_beta   90.00
_cell.angle_gamma   90.00
#
_symmetry.space_group_name_H-M   'P 1'
#
loop_
_entity.id
_entity.type
_entity.pdbx_description
1 polymer ?
#
loop_
_entity_poly.entity_id
_entity_poly.type
_entity_poly.pdbx_seq_one_letter_code
_entity_poly.pdbx_strand_id
1 'polypeptide(L)'
;MQDDLFFPMLTVEETLMFAAKFRLSCMLSKLKKNSRVQALIEQPGLRNAVKTVIDDKGHRGESGRECQRVSIGINIIHDPILMFLDEPTSRLDSTNAFLVVKILQRIAQSGSIMIMSIHRHSYWFCPQSAN
;
A
#
# COMPACT_ATOMS: atom_id res chain seq x y z
N MET A 1 16.38 -2.39 2.21
CA MET A 1 15.14 -1.59 2.24
C MET A 1 14.45 -1.60 0.86
N GLN A 2 14.37 -2.77 0.21
CA GLN A 2 13.67 -2.98 -1.07
C GLN A 2 12.99 -4.35 -1.15
N ASP A 3 13.14 -5.17 -0.11
CA ASP A 3 12.39 -6.41 0.04
C ASP A 3 11.39 -6.15 1.16
N ASP A 4 10.11 -6.06 0.79
CA ASP A 4 9.03 -6.08 1.77
C ASP A 4 9.04 -7.46 2.42
N LEU A 5 9.62 -7.54 3.62
CA LEU A 5 9.68 -8.76 4.41
C LEU A 5 8.28 -9.03 4.96
N PHE A 6 7.52 -9.85 4.25
CA PHE A 6 6.26 -10.39 4.71
C PHE A 6 6.49 -11.75 5.38
N PHE A 7 5.57 -12.15 6.26
CA PHE A 7 5.62 -13.47 6.85
C PHE A 7 4.96 -14.49 5.91
N PRO A 8 5.70 -15.51 5.41
CA PRO A 8 5.23 -16.42 4.36
C PRO A 8 3.94 -17.21 4.65
N MET A 9 3.54 -17.26 5.92
CA MET A 9 2.38 -18.03 6.39
C MET A 9 1.16 -17.16 6.68
N LEU A 10 1.27 -15.84 6.53
CA LEU A 10 0.16 -14.92 6.80
C LEU A 10 -0.55 -14.53 5.51
N THR A 11 -1.86 -14.44 5.62
CA THR A 11 -2.70 -13.79 4.60
C THR A 11 -2.48 -12.27 4.62
N VAL A 12 -2.91 -11.60 3.54
CA VAL A 12 -2.91 -10.13 3.48
C VAL A 12 -3.71 -9.51 4.64
N GLU A 13 -4.89 -10.06 4.95
CA GLU A 13 -5.71 -9.59 6.08
C GLU A 13 -4.97 -9.72 7.43
N GLU A 14 -4.37 -10.88 7.69
CA GLU A 14 -3.61 -11.13 8.92
C GLU A 14 -2.39 -10.22 9.03
N THR A 15 -1.70 -9.97 7.91
CA THR A 15 -0.55 -9.07 7.83
C THR A 15 -0.95 -7.64 8.15
N LEU A 16 -2.05 -7.14 7.56
CA LEU A 16 -2.57 -5.80 7.84
C LEU A 16 -3.05 -5.69 9.29
N MET A 17 -3.73 -6.71 9.80
CA MET A 17 -4.18 -6.76 11.19
C MET A 17 -3.00 -6.78 12.17
N PHE A 18 -1.94 -7.51 11.85
CA PHE A 18 -0.71 -7.53 12.61
C PHE A 18 -0.09 -6.14 12.64
N ALA A 19 0.13 -5.51 11.47
CA ALA A 19 0.63 -4.15 11.38
C ALA A 19 -0.24 -3.13 12.16
N ALA A 20 -1.57 -3.25 12.08
CA ALA A 20 -2.51 -2.40 12.79
C ALA A 20 -2.33 -2.49 14.31
N LYS A 21 -2.11 -3.69 14.84
CA LYS A 21 -1.95 -3.88 16.29
C LYS A 21 -0.73 -3.16 16.84
N PHE A 22 0.37 -3.13 16.08
CA PHE A 22 1.63 -2.49 16.49
C PHE A 22 1.68 -0.99 16.18
N ARG A 23 1.19 -0.56 15.00
CA ARG A 23 1.27 0.84 14.57
C ARG A 23 0.16 1.72 15.15
N LEU A 24 -0.99 1.13 15.52
CA LEU A 24 -2.09 1.88 16.14
C LEU A 24 -1.98 1.85 17.67
N SER A 25 -2.30 2.98 18.30
CA SER A 25 -2.34 3.13 19.76
C SER A 25 -3.03 1.96 20.46
N CYS A 26 -2.47 1.53 21.59
CA CYS A 26 -3.03 0.49 22.44
C CYS A 26 -4.41 0.88 23.01
N MET A 27 -4.71 2.18 23.09
CA MET A 27 -6.00 2.68 23.58
C MET A 27 -7.13 2.55 22.54
N LEU A 28 -6.82 2.28 21.28
CA LEU A 28 -7.84 2.02 20.27
C LEU A 28 -8.44 0.62 20.48
N SER A 29 -9.77 0.58 20.63
CA SER A 29 -10.51 -0.68 20.71
C SER A 29 -10.22 -1.58 19.51
N LYS A 30 -10.22 -2.89 19.74
CA LYS A 30 -10.06 -3.92 18.70
C LYS A 30 -11.05 -3.71 17.55
N LEU A 31 -12.28 -3.30 17.84
CA LEU A 31 -13.28 -3.00 16.82
C LEU A 31 -12.84 -1.87 15.89
N LYS A 32 -12.30 -0.76 16.44
CA LYS A 32 -11.79 0.36 15.63
C LYS A 32 -10.58 -0.04 14.79
N LYS A 33 -9.67 -0.86 15.34
CA LYS A 33 -8.53 -1.40 14.59
C LYS A 33 -9.00 -2.26 13.42
N ASN A 34 -9.99 -3.13 13.64
CA ASN A 34 -10.59 -3.96 12.61
C ASN A 34 -11.30 -3.12 11.53
N SER A 35 -12.07 -2.09 11.92
CA SER A 35 -12.74 -1.19 10.98
C SER A 35 -11.74 -0.47 10.07
N ARG A 36 -10.58 -0.05 10.60
CA ARG A 36 -9.51 0.55 9.79
C ARG A 36 -8.92 -0.43 8.77
N VAL A 37 -8.64 -1.66 9.21
CA VAL A 37 -8.13 -2.71 8.32
C VAL A 37 -9.13 -3.02 7.21
N GLN A 38 -10.42 -3.13 7.54
CA GLN A 38 -11.49 -3.34 6.56
C GLN A 38 -11.59 -2.19 5.56
N ALA A 39 -11.52 -0.93 6.02
CA ALA A 39 -11.51 0.23 5.12
C ALA A 39 -10.32 0.23 4.15
N LEU A 40 -9.16 -0.28 4.56
CA LEU A 40 -8.00 -0.45 3.68
C LEU A 40 -8.21 -1.58 2.66
N ILE A 41 -8.79 -2.70 3.10
CA ILE A 41 -9.12 -3.84 2.24
C ILE A 41 -10.13 -3.47 1.15
N GLU A 42 -11.09 -2.61 1.48
CA GLU A 42 -12.10 -2.12 0.54
C GLU A 42 -11.52 -1.21 -0.56
N GLN A 43 -10.28 -0.73 -0.40
CA GLN A 43 -9.64 0.07 -1.44
C GLN A 43 -9.40 -0.78 -2.71
N PRO A 44 -9.59 -0.16 -3.90
CA PRO A 44 -9.43 -0.85 -5.18
C PRO A 44 -7.99 -1.36 -5.30
N GLY A 45 -7.86 -2.69 -5.34
CA GLY A 45 -6.59 -3.37 -5.53
C GLY A 45 -6.13 -4.28 -4.39
N LEU A 46 -6.72 -4.18 -3.19
CA LEU A 46 -6.48 -5.14 -2.09
C LEU A 46 -7.63 -6.15 -1.94
N ARG A 47 -8.86 -5.81 -2.33
CA ARG A 47 -10.05 -6.66 -2.18
C ARG A 47 -9.90 -8.08 -2.77
N ASN A 48 -9.17 -8.22 -3.88
CA ASN A 48 -8.97 -9.51 -4.52
C ASN A 48 -7.85 -10.33 -3.87
N ALA A 49 -6.93 -9.66 -3.15
CA ALA A 49 -5.74 -10.26 -2.54
C ALA A 49 -5.92 -10.62 -1.05
N VAL A 50 -7.06 -10.30 -0.44
CA VAL A 50 -7.31 -10.41 1.01
C VAL A 50 -6.99 -11.79 1.59
N LYS A 51 -7.40 -12.84 0.87
CA LYS A 51 -7.23 -14.25 1.29
C LYS A 51 -6.01 -14.91 0.68
N THR A 52 -5.23 -14.18 -0.12
CA THR A 52 -4.01 -14.69 -0.72
C THR A 52 -2.94 -14.79 0.37
N VAL A 53 -2.32 -15.97 0.49
CA VAL A 53 -1.15 -16.16 1.36
C VAL A 53 0.03 -15.47 0.70
N ILE A 54 0.76 -14.65 1.46
CA ILE A 54 1.93 -13.96 0.94
C ILE A 54 3.08 -14.98 0.91
N ASP A 55 3.33 -15.65 -0.22
CA ASP A 55 4.44 -16.61 -0.32
C ASP A 55 5.80 -15.87 -0.48
N ASP A 56 6.79 -16.31 0.30
CA ASP A 56 8.16 -15.78 0.34
C ASP A 56 9.04 -16.35 -0.81
N LYS A 57 8.59 -17.38 -1.54
CA LYS A 57 9.49 -18.13 -2.43
C LYS A 57 9.08 -18.11 -3.91
N GLY A 58 9.74 -17.21 -4.65
CA GLY A 58 10.17 -17.46 -6.04
C GLY A 58 9.17 -17.19 -7.17
N HIS A 59 7.87 -17.15 -6.93
CA HIS A 59 6.88 -16.83 -7.96
C HIS A 59 6.64 -15.32 -8.04
N ARG A 60 7.64 -14.57 -8.54
CA ARG A 60 7.59 -13.11 -8.78
C ARG A 60 6.69 -12.73 -9.98
N GLY A 61 5.48 -13.28 -10.03
CA GLY A 61 4.42 -12.92 -10.96
C GLY A 61 3.46 -11.88 -10.35
N GLU A 62 2.15 -12.10 -10.49
CA GLU A 62 1.08 -11.25 -9.95
C GLU A 62 1.25 -10.90 -8.46
N SER A 63 1.81 -11.81 -7.66
CA SER A 63 2.05 -11.62 -6.23
C SER A 63 2.92 -10.40 -5.90
N GLY A 64 3.90 -10.05 -6.75
CA GLY A 64 4.74 -8.86 -6.50
C GLY A 64 3.97 -7.53 -6.57
N ARG A 65 2.95 -7.47 -7.44
CA ARG A 65 2.11 -6.28 -7.63
C ARG A 65 1.15 -6.09 -6.46
N GLU A 66 0.63 -7.20 -5.94
CA GLU A 66 -0.23 -7.23 -4.76
C GLU A 66 0.57 -6.88 -3.50
N CYS A 67 1.75 -7.47 -3.33
CA CYS A 67 2.68 -7.17 -2.24
C CYS A 67 3.00 -5.68 -2.13
N GLN A 68 3.28 -4.99 -3.25
CA GLN A 68 3.55 -3.55 -3.24
C GLN A 68 2.37 -2.74 -2.68
N ARG A 69 1.13 -3.10 -3.04
CA ARG A 69 -0.08 -2.43 -2.54
C ARG A 69 -0.32 -2.72 -1.06
N VAL A 70 -0.03 -3.95 -0.62
CA VAL A 70 -0.10 -4.34 0.80
C VAL A 70 0.94 -3.56 1.61
N SER A 71 2.17 -3.40 1.10
CA SER A 71 3.21 -2.60 1.73
C SER A 71 2.79 -1.14 1.89
N ILE A 72 2.17 -0.53 0.87
CA ILE A 72 1.58 0.81 0.97
C ILE A 72 0.48 0.83 2.05
N GLY A 73 -0.42 -0.16 2.05
CA GLY A 73 -1.48 -0.34 3.06
C GLY A 73 -0.95 -0.36 4.50
N ILE A 74 0.14 -1.10 4.74
CA ILE A 74 0.83 -1.16 6.04
C ILE A 74 1.37 0.21 6.43
N ASN A 75 1.91 0.95 5.47
CA ASN A 75 2.49 2.26 5.75
C ASN A 75 1.42 3.33 6.02
N ILE A 76 0.23 3.23 5.44
CA ILE A 76 -0.85 4.21 5.65
C ILE A 76 -1.78 3.88 6.81
N ILE A 77 -1.70 2.68 7.39
CA ILE A 77 -2.68 2.21 8.40
C ILE A 77 -2.83 3.09 9.64
N HIS A 78 -1.80 3.88 9.93
CA HIS A 78 -1.73 4.77 11.08
C HIS A 78 -1.98 6.25 10.72
N ASP A 79 -2.41 6.53 9.48
CA ASP A 79 -2.69 7.86 8.95
C ASP A 79 -1.52 8.84 9.15
N PRO A 80 -0.33 8.57 8.57
CA PRO A 80 0.83 9.43 8.75
C PRO A 80 0.59 10.84 8.17
N ILE A 81 1.05 11.86 8.89
CA ILE A 81 1.03 13.26 8.42
C ILE A 81 2.09 13.49 7.35
N LEU A 82 3.23 12.78 7.42
CA LEU A 82 4.34 12.87 6.49
C LEU A 82 4.79 11.47 6.06
N MET A 83 4.89 11.25 4.75
CA MET A 83 5.27 9.97 4.17
C MET A 83 6.43 10.12 3.18
N PHE A 84 7.43 9.26 3.30
CA PHE A 84 8.56 9.17 2.37
C PHE A 84 8.46 7.86 1.57
N LEU A 85 8.52 7.95 0.25
CA LEU A 85 8.39 6.80 -0.64
C LEU A 85 9.56 6.80 -1.63
N ASP A 86 10.41 5.77 -1.57
CA ASP A 86 11.52 5.62 -2.49
C ASP A 86 11.10 4.74 -3.67
N GLU A 87 11.00 5.32 -4.87
CA GLU A 87 10.57 4.68 -6.11
C GLU A 87 9.34 3.75 -5.98
N PRO A 88 8.17 4.25 -5.55
CA PRO A 88 6.99 3.44 -5.26
C PRO A 88 6.37 2.74 -6.48
N THR A 89 6.80 3.13 -7.69
CA THR A 89 6.37 2.55 -8.96
C THR A 89 7.44 1.64 -9.59
N SER A 90 8.58 1.45 -8.93
CA SER A 90 9.59 0.50 -9.39
C SER A 90 9.01 -0.91 -9.43
N ARG A 91 9.36 -1.68 -10.48
CA ARG A 91 8.91 -3.07 -10.68
C ARG A 91 7.40 -3.26 -10.96
N LEU A 92 6.64 -2.19 -11.17
CA LEU A 92 5.24 -2.27 -11.63
C LEU A 92 5.14 -2.06 -13.15
N ASP A 93 4.09 -2.62 -13.76
CA ASP A 93 3.69 -2.23 -15.11
C ASP A 93 2.94 -0.89 -15.10
N SER A 94 2.71 -0.30 -16.27
CA SER A 94 2.08 1.03 -16.40
C SER A 94 0.71 1.12 -15.71
N THR A 95 -0.10 0.07 -15.81
CA THR A 95 -1.44 0.00 -15.20
C THR A 95 -1.36 -0.05 -13.68
N ASN A 96 -0.49 -0.88 -13.10
CA ASN A 96 -0.34 -0.97 -11.64
C ASN A 96 0.31 0.27 -11.07
N ALA A 97 1.30 0.83 -11.75
CA ALA A 97 1.91 2.10 -11.38
C ALA A 97 0.85 3.21 -11.32
N PHE A 98 -0.03 3.30 -12.32
CA PHE A 98 -1.14 4.26 -12.32
C PHE A 98 -2.07 4.10 -11.11
N LEU A 99 -2.46 2.85 -10.78
CA LEU A 99 -3.32 2.61 -9.63
C LEU A 99 -2.65 3.00 -8.31
N VAL A 100 -1.37 2.66 -8.13
CA VAL A 100 -0.60 3.05 -6.95
C VAL A 100 -0.55 4.57 -6.82
N VAL A 101 -0.27 5.29 -7.91
CA VAL A 101 -0.27 6.76 -7.92
C VAL A 101 -1.64 7.34 -7.57
N LYS A 102 -2.73 6.73 -8.05
CA LYS A 102 -4.10 7.15 -7.69
C LYS A 102 -4.40 6.96 -6.21
N ILE A 103 -3.94 5.86 -5.61
CA ILE A 103 -4.08 5.62 -4.17
C ILE A 103 -3.29 6.67 -3.39
N LEU A 104 -2.03 6.90 -3.76
CA LEU A 104 -1.19 7.93 -3.17
C LEU A 104 -1.84 9.32 -3.27
N GLN A 105 -2.35 9.70 -4.45
CA GLN A 105 -3.08 10.98 -4.63
C GLN A 105 -4.26 11.12 -3.67
N ARG A 106 -5.05 10.06 -3.46
CA ARG A 106 -6.17 10.09 -2.49
C ARG A 106 -5.69 10.28 -1.05
N ILE A 107 -4.58 9.66 -0.68
CA ILE A 107 -3.97 9.82 0.64
C ILE A 107 -3.48 11.27 0.83
N ALA A 108 -2.82 11.87 -0.17
CA ALA A 108 -2.46 13.28 -0.12
C ALA A 108 -3.68 14.19 0.06
N GLN A 109 -4.77 13.91 -0.65
CA GLN A 109 -6.02 14.68 -0.53
C GLN A 109 -6.67 14.57 0.86
N SER A 110 -6.40 13.51 1.63
CA SER A 110 -6.85 13.40 3.02
C SER A 110 -6.07 14.25 4.02
N GLY A 111 -5.01 14.94 3.59
CA GLY A 111 -4.23 15.87 4.43
C GLY A 111 -2.81 15.40 4.77
N SER A 112 -2.36 14.27 4.22
CA SER A 112 -0.98 13.78 4.36
C SER A 112 -0.04 14.46 3.37
N ILE A 113 1.14 14.86 3.82
CA ILE A 113 2.25 15.33 2.98
C ILE A 113 3.04 14.11 2.51
N MET A 114 3.32 14.02 1.21
CA MET A 114 4.11 12.94 0.65
C MET A 114 5.31 13.47 -0.12
N ILE A 115 6.47 12.87 0.13
CA ILE A 115 7.71 13.11 -0.61
C ILE A 115 8.11 11.78 -1.24
N MET A 116 8.33 11.77 -2.56
CA MET A 116 8.70 10.55 -3.26
C MET A 116 9.73 10.76 -4.36
N SER A 117 10.59 9.77 -4.57
CA SER A 117 11.50 9.66 -5.71
C SER A 117 10.85 8.83 -6.81
N ILE A 118 11.04 9.20 -8.08
CA ILE A 118 10.52 8.44 -9.24
C ILE A 118 11.63 8.33 -10.27
N HIS A 119 12.03 7.11 -10.61
CA HIS A 119 13.09 6.85 -11.58
C HIS A 119 12.55 6.49 -12.98
N ARG A 120 11.40 5.81 -13.07
CA ARG A 120 10.74 5.52 -14.36
C ARG A 120 9.68 6.56 -14.70
N HIS A 121 9.94 7.33 -15.75
CA HIS A 121 9.06 8.37 -16.25
C HIS A 121 7.83 7.75 -16.93
N SER A 122 6.66 7.94 -16.35
CA SER A 122 5.37 7.59 -16.97
C SER A 122 4.51 8.85 -17.00
N TYR A 123 3.89 9.17 -18.14
CA TYR A 123 3.17 10.43 -18.41
C TYR A 123 2.07 10.79 -17.38
N TRP A 124 1.60 9.81 -16.61
CA TRP A 124 0.47 9.91 -15.68
C TRP A 124 0.71 10.81 -14.44
N PHE A 125 1.95 11.18 -14.13
CA PHE A 125 2.28 11.85 -12.87
C PHE A 125 2.06 13.37 -12.91
N CYS A 126 2.23 13.98 -14.08
CA CYS A 126 1.97 15.39 -14.31
C CYS A 126 0.79 15.49 -15.27
N PRO A 127 -0.44 15.77 -14.79
CA PRO A 127 -1.46 16.23 -15.72
C PRO A 127 -0.94 17.54 -16.29
N GLN A 128 -0.48 17.54 -17.54
CA GLN A 128 -0.34 18.80 -18.25
C GLN A 128 -1.72 19.44 -18.20
N SER A 129 -1.79 20.62 -17.59
CA SER A 129 -2.94 21.49 -17.75
C SER A 129 -3.11 21.69 -19.25
N ALA A 130 -4.11 21.03 -19.83
CA ALA A 130 -4.55 21.35 -21.18
C ALA A 130 -5.00 22.81 -21.14
N ASN A 131 -4.21 23.68 -21.76
CA ASN A 131 -4.68 24.96 -22.24
C ASN A 131 -5.66 24.73 -23.39
#